data_AF-A0A0F8XB55-F1
#
_entry.id   AF-A0A0F8XB55-F1
#
_cell.length_a   1.000
_cell.length_b   1.000
_cell.length_c   1.000
_cell.angle_alpha   90.00
_cell.angle_beta   90.00
_cell.angle_gamma   90.00
#
_symmetry.space_group_name_H-M   'P 1'
#
loop_
_entity.id
_entity.type
_entity.pdbx_description
1 polymer ?
#
loop_
_entity_poly.entity_id
_entity_poly.type
_entity_poly.pdbx_seq_one_letter_code
_entity_poly.pdbx_strand_id
1 'polypeptide(L)'
;FPQKIGDRWAALHRPDAGGMEHIWSAYSPDLVHWGEPHCVLPELGGAAWDGAKVGAGPPPILTEHGWLLIYHGVKAYGGQLVYRAGVALLEKDRPHKVVARSQNWIFQAEAPYELSGLTPNVVFPTGLLIRGDELWMYYGAADTCTCLATAKLDEILALVTT
;
A
#
# COMPACT_ATOMS: atom_id res chain seq x y z
N PHE A 1 -11.99 -2.73 -0.47
CA PHE A 1 -12.12 -2.32 -1.88
C PHE A 1 -13.29 -1.37 -2.03
N PRO A 2 -13.26 -0.41 -2.98
CA PRO A 2 -14.31 0.60 -3.11
C PRO A 2 -15.63 0.06 -3.72
N GLN A 3 -15.66 -1.21 -4.13
CA GLN A 3 -16.85 -1.90 -4.62
C GLN A 3 -16.79 -3.39 -4.29
N LYS A 4 -17.91 -4.09 -4.50
CA LYS A 4 -17.98 -5.55 -4.41
C LYS A 4 -17.12 -6.22 -5.48
N ILE A 5 -16.58 -7.39 -5.15
CA ILE A 5 -15.86 -8.28 -6.06
C ILE A 5 -16.79 -9.49 -6.29
N GLY A 6 -17.43 -9.53 -7.46
CA GLY A 6 -18.60 -10.39 -7.66
C GLY A 6 -19.76 -9.94 -6.78
N ASP A 7 -20.28 -10.84 -5.96
CA ASP A 7 -21.40 -10.62 -5.04
C ASP A 7 -20.98 -10.23 -3.61
N ARG A 8 -19.67 -10.29 -3.31
CA ARG A 8 -19.10 -10.12 -1.97
C ARG A 8 -18.32 -8.82 -1.82
N TRP A 9 -18.30 -8.31 -0.59
CA TRP A 9 -17.35 -7.29 -0.15
C TRP A 9 -15.97 -7.91 0.04
N ALA A 10 -14.93 -7.11 -0.17
CA ALA A 10 -13.55 -7.49 0.09
C ALA A 10 -12.86 -6.38 0.89
N ALA A 11 -12.05 -6.77 1.87
CA ALA A 11 -11.25 -5.87 2.69
C ALA A 11 -9.81 -6.34 2.70
N LEU A 12 -8.88 -5.39 2.57
CA LEU A 12 -7.48 -5.62 2.91
C LEU A 12 -7.32 -5.39 4.41
N HIS A 13 -6.60 -6.27 5.08
CA HIS A 13 -6.28 -6.15 6.49
C HIS A 13 -4.87 -6.67 6.75
N ARG A 14 -4.38 -6.49 7.98
CA ARG A 14 -2.97 -6.73 8.30
C ARG A 14 -2.85 -7.31 9.71
N PRO A 15 -3.08 -8.62 9.89
CA PRO A 15 -2.90 -9.27 11.18
C PRO A 15 -1.46 -9.04 11.67
N ASP A 16 -1.32 -8.75 12.96
CA ASP A 16 -0.04 -8.79 13.64
C ASP A 16 0.01 -10.10 14.43
N ALA A 17 0.59 -11.13 13.80
CA ALA A 17 0.64 -12.48 14.33
C ALA A 17 2.09 -13.00 14.30
N GLY A 18 2.71 -13.08 15.47
CA GLY A 18 4.06 -13.65 15.62
C GLY A 18 5.17 -12.83 14.95
N GLY A 19 4.99 -11.52 14.81
CA GLY A 19 5.97 -10.62 14.18
C GLY A 19 5.96 -10.63 12.65
N MET A 20 5.02 -11.35 12.03
CA MET A 20 4.80 -11.29 10.58
C MET A 20 3.64 -10.34 10.28
N GLU A 21 3.96 -9.29 9.54
CA GLU A 21 3.03 -8.21 9.23
C GLU A 21 2.85 -8.12 7.69
N HIS A 22 2.09 -9.07 7.14
CA HIS A 22 1.72 -9.14 5.72
C HIS A 22 0.37 -8.45 5.45
N ILE A 23 0.13 -8.05 4.20
CA ILE A 23 -1.21 -7.64 3.75
C ILE A 23 -2.00 -8.89 3.40
N TRP A 24 -3.14 -9.06 4.06
CA TRP A 24 -4.12 -10.10 3.81
C TRP A 24 -5.40 -9.50 3.23
N SER A 25 -6.24 -10.36 2.68
CA SER A 25 -7.61 -10.03 2.31
C SER A 25 -8.58 -11.00 2.94
N ALA A 26 -9.79 -10.50 3.18
CA ALA A 26 -10.95 -11.30 3.58
C ALA A 26 -12.17 -10.85 2.78
N TYR A 27 -13.12 -11.77 2.60
CA TYR A 27 -14.37 -11.53 1.87
C TYR A 27 -15.57 -11.63 2.81
N SER A 28 -16.62 -10.88 2.50
CA SER A 28 -17.85 -10.85 3.30
C SER A 28 -19.10 -10.72 2.42
N PRO A 29 -20.16 -11.51 2.65
CA PRO A 29 -21.44 -11.31 1.96
C PRO A 29 -22.22 -10.09 2.49
N ASP A 30 -21.96 -9.66 3.74
CA ASP A 30 -22.86 -8.79 4.51
C ASP A 30 -22.16 -7.67 5.31
N LEU A 31 -20.84 -7.51 5.17
CA LEU A 31 -19.97 -6.60 5.95
C LEU A 31 -19.81 -6.94 7.43
N VAL A 32 -20.43 -8.02 7.92
CA VAL A 32 -20.37 -8.44 9.32
C VAL A 32 -19.51 -9.70 9.47
N HIS A 33 -19.76 -10.70 8.64
CA HIS A 33 -19.05 -11.98 8.69
C HIS A 33 -17.96 -11.99 7.63
N TRP A 34 -16.71 -12.15 8.07
CA TRP A 34 -15.52 -12.11 7.22
C TRP A 34 -14.82 -13.47 7.22
N GLY A 35 -14.47 -13.96 6.04
CA GLY A 35 -13.82 -15.27 5.86
C GLY A 35 -12.96 -15.32 4.60
N GLU A 36 -12.50 -16.53 4.27
CA GLU A 36 -11.62 -16.80 3.12
C GLU A 36 -10.35 -15.92 3.15
N PRO A 37 -9.50 -16.07 4.18
CA PRO A 37 -8.30 -15.26 4.29
C PRO A 37 -7.28 -15.65 3.23
N HIS A 38 -6.77 -14.67 2.50
CA HIS A 38 -5.68 -14.85 1.54
C HIS A 38 -4.55 -13.88 1.84
N CYS A 39 -3.31 -14.38 1.93
CA CYS A 39 -2.13 -13.53 1.95
C CYS A 39 -1.97 -12.90 0.56
N VAL A 40 -1.98 -11.58 0.50
CA VAL A 40 -1.91 -10.80 -0.75
C VAL A 40 -0.47 -10.37 -0.99
N LEU A 41 0.12 -9.64 -0.05
CA LEU A 41 1.50 -9.17 -0.14
C LEU A 41 2.25 -9.55 1.15
N PRO A 42 3.16 -10.54 1.08
CA PRO A 42 4.06 -10.80 2.20
C PRO A 42 5.11 -9.69 2.31
N GLU A 43 5.62 -9.48 3.51
CA GLU A 43 6.87 -8.75 3.69
C GLU A 43 8.02 -9.60 3.10
N LEU A 44 9.03 -8.97 2.50
CA LEU A 44 10.04 -9.68 1.71
C LEU A 44 11.25 -10.18 2.52
N GLY A 45 11.34 -9.81 3.78
CA GLY A 45 12.45 -10.12 4.66
C GLY A 45 13.79 -9.52 4.20
N GLY A 46 14.85 -9.93 4.89
CA GLY A 46 16.23 -9.76 4.44
C GLY A 46 16.61 -8.31 4.12
N ALA A 47 17.16 -8.09 2.92
CA ALA A 47 17.66 -6.79 2.46
C ALA A 47 16.59 -5.89 1.83
N ALA A 48 15.37 -6.39 1.57
CA ALA A 48 14.32 -5.64 0.91
C ALA A 48 13.90 -4.40 1.72
N TRP A 49 13.46 -3.35 1.01
CA TRP A 49 13.05 -2.08 1.60
C TRP A 49 11.74 -2.17 2.38
N ASP A 50 10.94 -3.19 2.09
CA ASP A 50 9.68 -3.54 2.72
C ASP A 50 9.76 -4.90 3.42
N GLY A 51 10.97 -5.27 3.85
CA GLY A 51 11.29 -6.56 4.47
C GLY A 51 11.22 -6.60 5.99
N ALA A 52 10.71 -5.55 6.66
CA ALA A 52 10.33 -5.65 8.07
C ALA A 52 8.82 -5.86 8.23
N LYS A 53 8.03 -5.07 7.50
CA LYS A 53 6.57 -5.18 7.45
C LYS A 53 5.99 -4.43 6.26
N VAL A 54 4.77 -4.82 5.88
CA VAL A 54 3.96 -4.12 4.89
C VAL A 54 2.56 -3.85 5.41
N GLY A 55 1.89 -2.88 4.81
CA GLY A 55 0.48 -2.62 5.07
C GLY A 55 -0.18 -1.85 3.94
N ALA A 56 -1.45 -2.17 3.69
CA ALA A 56 -2.24 -1.43 2.71
C ALA A 56 -2.38 0.02 3.19
N GLY A 57 -2.24 0.96 2.26
CA GLY A 57 -2.51 2.37 2.53
C GLY A 57 -3.97 2.69 2.16
N PRO A 58 -4.21 3.55 1.16
CA PRO A 58 -5.55 3.93 0.73
C PRO A 58 -6.28 2.78 0.01
N PRO A 59 -7.62 2.87 -0.15
CA PRO A 59 -8.38 1.93 -0.97
C PRO A 59 -7.78 1.80 -2.39
N PRO A 60 -7.60 0.58 -2.92
CA PRO A 60 -7.07 0.38 -4.27
C PRO A 60 -7.91 1.05 -5.35
N ILE A 61 -7.26 1.56 -6.39
CA ILE A 61 -7.90 2.18 -7.55
C ILE A 61 -8.11 1.13 -8.63
N LEU A 62 -9.31 1.03 -9.20
CA LEU A 62 -9.54 0.16 -10.35
C LEU A 62 -9.00 0.82 -11.62
N THR A 63 -8.22 0.07 -12.38
CA THR A 63 -7.68 0.45 -13.69
C THR A 63 -8.02 -0.61 -14.74
N GLU A 64 -7.67 -0.38 -16.01
CA GLU A 64 -7.81 -1.40 -17.06
C GLU A 64 -6.90 -2.62 -16.84
N HIS A 65 -5.79 -2.46 -16.11
CA HIS A 65 -4.83 -3.52 -15.82
C HIS A 65 -5.14 -4.30 -14.54
N GLY A 66 -6.08 -3.81 -13.70
CA GLY A 66 -6.38 -4.39 -12.40
C GLY A 66 -6.49 -3.33 -11.29
N TRP A 67 -6.38 -3.77 -10.05
CA TRP A 67 -6.40 -2.89 -8.89
C TRP A 67 -5.00 -2.36 -8.57
N LEU A 68 -4.78 -1.06 -8.76
CA LEU A 68 -3.58 -0.38 -8.30
C LEU A 68 -3.66 -0.16 -6.79
N LEU A 69 -2.78 -0.83 -6.05
CA LEU A 69 -2.63 -0.69 -4.60
C LEU A 69 -1.35 0.10 -4.32
N ILE A 70 -1.50 1.24 -3.64
CA ILE A 70 -0.38 1.90 -2.95
C ILE A 70 -0.30 1.36 -1.53
N TYR A 71 0.85 0.85 -1.15
CA TYR A 71 1.10 0.24 0.15
C TYR A 71 2.33 0.88 0.81
N HIS A 72 2.39 0.85 2.14
CA HIS A 72 3.61 1.19 2.84
C HIS A 72 4.45 -0.06 3.08
N GLY A 73 5.76 0.09 2.98
CA GLY A 73 6.75 -0.90 3.35
C GLY A 73 7.77 -0.31 4.30
N VAL A 74 8.24 -1.14 5.22
CA VAL A 74 9.12 -0.71 6.30
C VAL A 74 10.43 -1.46 6.25
N LYS A 75 11.51 -0.72 6.49
CA LYS A 75 12.84 -1.26 6.74
C LYS A 75 13.33 -0.85 8.12
N ALA A 76 13.91 -1.80 8.85
CA ALA A 76 14.67 -1.52 10.07
C ALA A 76 16.15 -1.27 9.74
N TYR A 77 16.70 -0.15 10.22
CA TYR A 77 18.12 0.18 10.18
C TYR A 77 18.59 0.50 11.60
N GLY A 78 19.41 -0.37 12.20
CA GLY A 78 19.98 -0.11 13.54
C GLY A 78 18.93 0.17 14.62
N GLY A 79 17.73 -0.43 14.52
CA GLY A 79 16.61 -0.20 15.44
C GLY A 79 15.66 0.94 15.06
N GLN A 80 16.00 1.75 14.05
CA GLN A 80 15.11 2.77 13.49
C GLN A 80 14.26 2.19 12.35
N LEU A 81 12.98 2.54 12.30
CA LEU A 81 12.09 2.15 11.21
C LEU A 81 12.01 3.27 10.18
N VAL A 82 12.13 2.91 8.90
CA VAL A 82 11.93 3.82 7.77
C VAL A 82 10.73 3.35 6.98
N TYR A 83 9.70 4.19 6.89
CA TYR A 83 8.46 3.91 6.15
C TYR A 83 8.52 4.57 4.78
N ARG A 84 8.29 3.78 3.74
CA ARG A 84 8.26 4.21 2.33
C ARG A 84 6.98 3.72 1.67
N ALA A 85 6.62 4.30 0.53
CA ALA A 85 5.48 3.84 -0.27
C ALA A 85 5.94 3.05 -1.50
N GLY A 86 5.23 1.97 -1.82
CA GLY A 86 5.41 1.17 -3.04
C GLY A 86 4.07 0.94 -3.73
N VAL A 87 4.12 0.26 -4.88
CA VAL A 87 2.91 -0.06 -5.66
C VAL A 87 2.84 -1.53 -6.02
N ALA A 88 1.62 -2.05 -6.04
CA ALA A 88 1.31 -3.39 -6.52
C ALA A 88 0.06 -3.34 -7.39
N LEU A 89 0.00 -4.24 -8.36
CA LEU A 89 -1.16 -4.45 -9.21
C LEU A 89 -1.81 -5.78 -8.83
N LEU A 90 -3.10 -5.77 -8.51
CA LEU A 90 -3.87 -6.96 -8.14
C LEU A 90 -4.87 -7.31 -9.25
N GLU A 91 -5.19 -8.60 -9.43
CA GLU A 91 -6.18 -9.01 -10.43
C GLU A 91 -7.56 -8.37 -10.17
N LYS A 92 -8.25 -7.95 -11.22
CA LYS A 92 -9.56 -7.28 -11.15
C LYS A 92 -10.62 -8.10 -10.41
N ASP A 93 -10.77 -9.36 -10.80
CA ASP A 93 -11.84 -10.25 -10.32
C ASP A 93 -11.41 -11.10 -9.10
N ARG A 94 -10.10 -11.19 -8.85
CA ARG A 94 -9.52 -11.95 -7.75
C ARG A 94 -8.40 -11.14 -7.07
N PRO A 95 -8.73 -10.03 -6.40
CA PRO A 95 -7.73 -9.07 -5.94
C PRO A 95 -6.85 -9.59 -4.79
N HIS A 96 -7.04 -10.83 -4.33
CA HIS A 96 -6.07 -11.52 -3.50
C HIS A 96 -4.83 -12.00 -4.29
N LYS A 97 -4.87 -11.96 -5.62
CA LYS A 97 -3.76 -12.33 -6.50
C LYS A 97 -3.00 -11.07 -6.94
N VAL A 98 -1.71 -11.04 -6.65
CA VAL A 98 -0.78 -10.01 -7.12
C VAL A 98 -0.34 -10.35 -8.54
N VAL A 99 -0.58 -9.42 -9.47
CA VAL A 99 -0.09 -9.47 -10.85
C VAL A 99 1.35 -9.00 -10.90
N ALA A 100 1.63 -7.87 -10.24
CA ALA A 100 2.95 -7.27 -10.18
C ALA A 100 3.14 -6.47 -8.88
N ARG A 101 4.39 -6.27 -8.49
CA ARG A 101 4.83 -5.49 -7.33
C ARG A 101 6.09 -4.72 -7.73
N SER A 102 6.16 -3.44 -7.40
CA SER A 102 7.35 -2.64 -7.68
C SER A 102 8.57 -3.21 -6.93
N GLN A 103 9.72 -3.29 -7.61
CA GLN A 103 10.94 -3.81 -6.98
C GLN A 103 11.47 -2.87 -5.87
N ASN A 104 11.31 -1.56 -6.07
CA ASN A 104 11.72 -0.51 -5.14
C ASN A 104 10.49 0.29 -4.68
N TRP A 105 10.71 1.13 -3.66
CA TRP A 105 9.75 2.16 -3.28
C TRP A 105 9.60 3.21 -4.38
N ILE A 106 8.43 3.84 -4.43
CA ILE A 106 8.13 4.96 -5.32
C ILE A 106 8.22 6.32 -4.61
N PHE A 107 8.21 6.31 -3.27
CA PHE A 107 8.22 7.53 -2.47
C PHE A 107 8.83 7.27 -1.09
N GLN A 108 9.68 8.19 -0.61
CA GLN A 108 10.35 8.12 0.69
C GLN A 108 10.47 9.51 1.31
N ALA A 109 10.78 9.56 2.61
CA ALA A 109 11.08 10.80 3.32
C ALA A 109 12.38 11.45 2.81
N GLU A 110 12.29 12.72 2.41
CA GLU A 110 13.41 13.55 1.95
C GLU A 110 13.30 14.99 2.47
N ALA A 111 12.09 15.51 2.63
CA ALA A 111 11.86 16.86 3.12
C ALA A 111 12.06 16.96 4.65
N PRO A 112 12.42 18.14 5.20
CA PRO A 112 12.62 18.31 6.64
C PRO A 112 11.42 17.89 7.51
N TYR A 113 10.20 18.10 7.01
CA TYR A 113 8.95 17.72 7.71
C TYR A 113 8.65 16.21 7.65
N GLU A 114 9.39 15.43 6.85
CA GLU A 114 9.31 13.96 6.77
C GLU A 114 10.44 13.30 7.55
N LEU A 115 11.60 13.98 7.60
CA LEU A 115 12.80 13.53 8.31
C LEU A 115 12.77 13.89 9.80
N SER A 116 11.89 14.79 10.24
CA SER A 116 11.79 15.23 11.63
C SER A 116 10.33 15.40 12.06
N GLY A 117 10.01 14.93 13.26
CA GLY A 117 8.67 14.92 13.83
C GLY A 117 8.55 13.94 14.99
N LEU A 118 7.31 13.57 15.34
CA LEU A 118 7.03 12.55 16.35
C LEU A 118 7.70 11.21 16.02
N THR A 119 7.64 10.80 14.74
CA THR A 119 8.30 9.60 14.24
C THR A 119 9.10 9.94 12.97
N PRO A 120 10.41 10.20 13.06
CA PRO A 120 11.26 10.51 11.90
C PRO A 120 11.22 9.44 10.80
N ASN A 121 11.47 9.85 9.55
CA ASN A 121 11.59 8.96 8.38
C ASN A 121 10.30 8.20 8.04
N VAL A 122 9.16 8.87 8.20
CA VAL A 122 7.84 8.31 7.87
C VAL A 122 7.20 9.09 6.74
N VAL A 123 6.89 8.39 5.65
CA VAL A 123 5.83 8.76 4.69
C VAL A 123 4.79 7.65 4.69
N PHE A 124 3.55 7.98 5.04
CA PHE A 124 2.48 7.01 5.23
C PHE A 124 1.26 7.35 4.36
N PRO A 125 1.05 6.68 3.22
CA PRO A 125 -0.09 6.95 2.32
C PRO A 125 -1.45 6.69 3.00
N THR A 126 -2.36 7.68 2.96
CA THR A 126 -3.67 7.61 3.63
C THR A 126 -4.86 8.00 2.74
N GLY A 127 -4.64 8.71 1.63
CA GLY A 127 -5.70 9.02 0.66
C GLY A 127 -5.21 9.02 -0.77
N LEU A 128 -6.07 8.62 -1.71
CA LEU A 128 -5.82 8.73 -3.14
C LEU A 128 -6.97 9.40 -3.86
N LEU A 129 -6.62 10.20 -4.86
CA LEU A 129 -7.55 10.83 -5.78
C LEU A 129 -6.94 10.82 -7.18
N ILE A 130 -7.75 10.54 -8.20
CA ILE A 130 -7.36 10.78 -9.60
C ILE A 130 -7.94 12.13 -10.02
N ARG A 131 -7.08 13.01 -10.56
CA ARG A 131 -7.47 14.32 -11.07
C ARG A 131 -6.89 14.53 -12.46
N GLY A 132 -7.71 14.33 -13.48
CA GLY A 132 -7.23 14.31 -14.87
C GLY A 132 -6.34 13.09 -15.08
N ASP A 133 -5.11 13.31 -15.55
CA ASP A 133 -4.08 12.28 -15.76
C ASP A 133 -3.12 12.13 -14.58
N GLU A 134 -3.41 12.78 -13.44
CA GLU A 134 -2.59 12.73 -12.25
C GLU A 134 -3.20 11.85 -11.15
N LEU A 135 -2.32 11.12 -10.45
CA LEU A 135 -2.59 10.50 -9.17
C LEU A 135 -2.12 11.45 -8.06
N TRP A 136 -3.05 11.80 -7.17
CA TRP A 136 -2.86 12.63 -6.00
C TRP A 136 -2.85 11.73 -4.77
N MET A 137 -1.75 11.69 -4.02
CA MET A 137 -1.57 10.88 -2.82
C MET A 137 -1.44 11.77 -1.58
N TYR A 138 -2.43 11.70 -0.69
CA TYR A 138 -2.32 12.24 0.65
C TYR A 138 -1.55 11.27 1.54
N TYR A 139 -0.62 11.79 2.32
CA TYR A 139 0.19 10.99 3.23
C TYR A 139 0.47 11.72 4.54
N GLY A 140 0.63 10.96 5.62
CA GLY A 140 1.20 11.46 6.87
C GLY A 140 2.72 11.54 6.76
N ALA A 141 3.29 12.66 7.20
CA ALA A 141 4.73 12.90 7.25
C ALA A 141 5.20 13.01 8.69
N ALA A 142 6.20 12.18 9.04
CA ALA A 142 6.81 12.07 10.35
C ALA A 142 5.83 11.95 11.55
N ASP A 143 4.65 11.35 11.33
CA ASP A 143 3.51 11.33 12.27
C ASP A 143 3.14 12.71 12.85
N THR A 144 3.39 13.77 12.08
CA THR A 144 3.31 15.15 12.59
C THR A 144 2.41 16.03 11.73
N CYS A 145 2.41 15.83 10.41
CA CYS A 145 1.59 16.62 9.49
C CYS A 145 1.03 15.77 8.35
N THR A 146 0.08 16.33 7.61
CA THR A 146 -0.49 15.73 6.39
C THR A 146 -0.01 16.51 5.18
N CYS A 147 0.44 15.79 4.16
CA CYS A 147 1.03 16.34 2.95
C CYS A 147 0.39 15.71 1.69
N LEU A 148 0.72 16.27 0.52
CA LEU A 148 0.25 15.80 -0.78
C LEU A 148 1.45 15.57 -1.70
N ALA A 149 1.47 14.42 -2.38
CA ALA A 149 2.37 14.14 -3.50
C ALA A 149 1.54 13.89 -4.76
N THR A 150 2.06 14.28 -5.93
CA THR A 150 1.38 14.10 -7.22
C THR A 150 2.32 13.45 -8.23
N ALA A 151 1.79 12.57 -9.07
CA ALA A 151 2.51 11.97 -10.18
C ALA A 151 1.56 11.71 -11.35
N LYS A 152 2.09 11.52 -12.56
CA LYS A 152 1.27 11.04 -13.69
C LYS A 152 0.83 9.61 -13.43
N LEU A 153 -0.45 9.32 -13.65
CA LEU A 153 -0.99 7.98 -13.38
C LEU A 153 -0.29 6.91 -14.25
N ASP A 154 -0.03 7.22 -15.52
CA ASP A 154 0.62 6.30 -16.46
C ASP A 154 2.06 5.96 -16.04
N GLU A 155 2.79 6.92 -15.47
CA GLU A 155 4.14 6.68 -14.95
C GLU A 155 4.11 5.72 -13.75
N ILE A 156 3.11 5.84 -12.87
CA ILE A 156 2.92 4.93 -11.75
C ILE A 156 2.52 3.54 -12.24
N LEU A 157 1.62 3.45 -13.22
CA LEU A 157 1.18 2.17 -13.77
C LEU A 157 2.31 1.44 -14.53
N ALA A 158 3.18 2.16 -15.23
CA ALA A 158 4.31 1.58 -15.96
C ALA A 158 5.24 0.75 -15.07
N LEU A 159 5.31 1.06 -13.76
CA LEU A 159 6.11 0.33 -12.78
C LEU A 159 5.61 -1.10 -12.50
N VAL A 160 4.38 -1.42 -12.89
CA VAL A 160 3.69 -2.69 -12.56
C VAL A 160 2.89 -3.28 -13.73
N THR A 161 3.09 -2.79 -14.96
CA THR A 161 2.36 -3.24 -16.17
C THR A 161 3.27 -3.62 -17.34
N THR A 162 4.60 -3.59 -17.14
CA THR A 162 5.61 -3.93 -18.15
C THR A 162 5.92 -5.41 -18.23
#